data_AF-A0A7R9DMB3-F1
#
_entry.id   AF-A0A7R9DMB3-F1
#
_cell.length_a   1.000
_cell.length_b   1.000
_cell.length_c   1.000
_cell.angle_alpha   90.00
_cell.angle_beta   90.00
_cell.angle_gamma   90.00
#
_symmetry.space_group_name_H-M   'P 1'
#
loop_
_entity.id
_entity.type
_entity.pdbx_description
1 polymer ?
#
loop_
_entity_poly.entity_id
_entity_poly.type
_entity_poly.pdbx_seq_one_letter_code
_entity_poly.pdbx_strand_id
1 'polypeptide(L)'
;MSLELGLTSFGQDVIILCCDFIQVMGTHIYLYNIRDLPVHDLLQPFLKLLMDLMLTRQINSEILPNCSGALYILISVYQDMYQQLVRSLLDSQHDPVIAARLARAFTDLTANIALDTNRMQRNKFRDNFDKFIATVRSFLVVK
;
A
#
# COMPACT_ATOMS: atom_id res chain seq x y z
N MET A 1 -5.93 11.71 -12.81
CA MET A 1 -5.41 13.07 -12.54
C MET A 1 -5.93 13.65 -11.23
N SER A 2 -7.24 13.70 -10.95
CA SER A 2 -7.76 14.33 -9.72
C SER A 2 -7.40 13.61 -8.41
N LEU A 3 -7.40 12.26 -8.37
CA LEU A 3 -7.02 11.49 -7.17
C LEU A 3 -5.53 11.56 -6.87
N GLU A 4 -4.69 11.48 -7.89
CA GLU A 4 -3.24 11.60 -7.75
C GLU A 4 -2.86 12.99 -7.22
N LEU A 5 -3.48 14.04 -7.75
CA LEU A 5 -3.38 15.40 -7.20
C LEU A 5 -3.91 15.46 -5.76
N GLY A 6 -5.05 14.83 -5.46
CA GLY A 6 -5.61 14.68 -4.11
C GLY A 6 -4.62 14.09 -3.09
N LEU A 7 -3.93 13.03 -3.50
CA LEU A 7 -2.96 12.30 -2.68
C LEU A 7 -1.60 13.01 -2.54
N THR A 8 -1.30 14.00 -3.39
CA THR A 8 0.03 14.65 -3.46
C THR A 8 0.04 16.14 -3.18
N SER A 9 -1.10 16.84 -3.30
CA SER A 9 -1.16 18.31 -3.31
C SER A 9 -2.16 18.93 -2.34
N PHE A 10 -3.02 18.13 -1.67
CA PHE A 10 -4.08 18.64 -0.79
C PHE A 10 -3.93 18.18 0.66
N GLY A 11 -4.69 18.82 1.57
CA GLY A 11 -4.68 18.54 3.00
C GLY A 11 -5.10 17.10 3.35
N GLN A 12 -4.83 16.70 4.60
CA GLN A 12 -4.96 15.32 5.06
C GLN A 12 -6.36 14.71 4.88
N ASP A 13 -7.42 15.52 4.98
CA ASP A 13 -8.81 15.06 4.79
C ASP A 13 -9.05 14.54 3.37
N VAL A 14 -8.37 15.12 2.37
CA VAL A 14 -8.50 14.70 0.97
C VAL A 14 -7.82 13.36 0.74
N ILE A 15 -6.71 13.09 1.44
CA ILE A 15 -6.01 11.80 1.38
C ILE A 15 -6.91 10.67 1.91
N ILE A 16 -7.61 10.92 3.03
CA ILE A 16 -8.56 9.95 3.60
C ILE A 16 -9.68 9.63 2.61
N LEU A 17 -10.32 10.66 2.04
CA LEU A 17 -11.37 10.48 1.04
C LEU A 17 -10.88 9.71 -0.20
N CYS A 18 -9.66 9.99 -0.66
CA CYS A 18 -9.05 9.24 -1.77
C CYS A 18 -8.84 7.77 -1.40
N CYS A 19 -8.37 7.49 -0.17
CA CYS A 19 -8.17 6.13 0.32
C CYS A 19 -9.50 5.37 0.44
N ASP A 20 -10.55 6.00 0.97
CA ASP A 20 -11.88 5.41 1.07
C ASP A 20 -12.45 5.07 -0.32
N PHE A 21 -12.30 5.98 -1.29
CA PHE A 21 -12.69 5.73 -2.68
C PHE A 21 -11.95 4.54 -3.28
N ILE A 22 -10.61 4.51 -3.14
CA ILE A 22 -9.76 3.40 -3.62
C ILE A 22 -10.20 2.08 -2.98
N GLN A 23 -10.46 2.08 -1.68
CA GLN A 23 -10.86 0.88 -0.95
C GLN A 23 -12.19 0.34 -1.47
N VAL A 24 -13.19 1.20 -1.66
CA VAL A 24 -14.51 0.81 -2.19
C VAL A 24 -14.38 0.29 -3.63
N MET A 25 -13.68 1.02 -4.49
CA MET A 25 -13.55 0.66 -5.90
C MET A 25 -12.73 -0.62 -6.10
N GLY A 26 -11.60 -0.76 -5.40
CA GLY A 26 -10.78 -1.97 -5.46
C GLY A 26 -11.51 -3.20 -4.91
N THR A 27 -12.34 -3.03 -3.86
CA THR A 27 -13.20 -4.11 -3.35
C THR A 27 -14.20 -4.57 -4.41
N HIS A 28 -14.83 -3.62 -5.12
CA HIS A 28 -15.76 -3.91 -6.21
C HIS A 28 -15.05 -4.64 -7.36
N ILE A 29 -13.88 -4.18 -7.78
CA ILE A 29 -13.06 -4.83 -8.81
C ILE A 29 -12.75 -6.28 -8.44
N TYR A 30 -12.33 -6.53 -7.20
CA TYR A 30 -12.01 -7.86 -6.72
C TYR A 30 -13.24 -8.79 -6.71
N LEU A 31 -14.36 -8.35 -6.11
CA LEU A 31 -15.56 -9.17 -5.92
C LEU A 31 -16.22 -9.57 -7.24
N TYR A 32 -16.21 -8.68 -8.23
CA TYR A 32 -16.84 -8.92 -9.53
C TYR A 32 -15.85 -9.38 -10.60
N ASN A 33 -14.59 -9.65 -10.22
CA ASN A 33 -13.50 -10.06 -11.10
C ASN A 33 -13.37 -9.16 -12.35
N ILE A 34 -13.48 -7.85 -12.14
CA ILE A 34 -13.45 -6.85 -13.20
C ILE A 34 -11.99 -6.61 -13.60
N ARG A 35 -11.44 -7.50 -14.44
CA ARG A 35 -10.05 -7.39 -14.92
C ARG A 35 -9.94 -6.73 -16.29
N ASP A 36 -11.00 -6.81 -17.10
CA ASP A 36 -10.99 -6.35 -18.50
C ASP A 36 -11.56 -4.93 -18.69
N LEU A 37 -11.95 -4.25 -17.59
CA LEU A 37 -12.47 -2.89 -17.69
C LEU A 37 -11.38 -1.85 -17.43
N PRO A 38 -11.43 -0.68 -18.11
CA PRO A 38 -10.44 0.39 -17.93
C PRO A 38 -10.27 0.86 -16.48
N VAL A 39 -11.30 0.71 -15.64
CA VAL A 39 -11.25 1.08 -14.22
C VAL A 39 -10.22 0.26 -13.44
N HIS A 40 -9.98 -1.00 -13.83
CA HIS A 40 -8.93 -1.83 -13.26
C HIS A 40 -7.56 -1.22 -13.54
N ASP A 41 -7.30 -0.80 -14.77
CA ASP A 41 -6.00 -0.25 -15.14
C ASP A 41 -5.78 1.14 -14.55
N LEU A 42 -6.85 1.90 -14.36
CA LEU A 42 -6.81 3.21 -13.70
C LEU A 42 -6.47 3.12 -12.21
N LEU A 43 -6.82 2.03 -11.53
CA LEU A 43 -6.52 1.87 -10.10
C LEU A 43 -5.09 1.37 -9.84
N GLN A 44 -4.50 0.68 -10.81
CA GLN A 44 -3.18 0.05 -10.69
C GLN A 44 -2.06 1.02 -10.22
N PRO A 45 -1.91 2.25 -10.78
CA PRO A 45 -0.83 3.16 -10.38
C PRO A 45 -0.87 3.58 -8.91
N PHE A 46 -2.05 3.57 -8.28
CA PHE A 46 -2.21 3.99 -6.88
C PHE A 46 -1.52 3.06 -5.90
N LEU A 47 -1.26 1.81 -6.27
CA LEU A 47 -0.49 0.89 -5.42
C LEU A 47 0.92 1.41 -5.20
N LYS A 48 1.62 1.75 -6.29
CA LYS A 48 2.97 2.33 -6.21
C LYS A 48 2.93 3.66 -5.48
N LEU A 49 1.98 4.54 -5.85
CA LEU A 49 1.87 5.87 -5.26
C LEU A 49 1.67 5.80 -3.73
N LEU A 50 0.71 5.00 -3.24
CA LEU A 50 0.47 4.88 -1.80
C LEU A 50 1.67 4.26 -1.08
N MET A 51 2.32 3.24 -1.66
CA MET A 51 3.54 2.69 -1.09
C MET A 51 4.62 3.77 -0.95
N ASP A 52 4.90 4.52 -2.02
CA ASP A 52 5.90 5.58 -2.00
C ASP A 52 5.54 6.64 -0.96
N LEU A 53 4.31 7.16 -0.97
CA LEU A 53 3.87 8.19 -0.01
C LEU A 53 3.96 7.72 1.46
N MET A 54 3.65 6.46 1.73
CA MET A 54 3.78 5.86 3.06
C MET A 54 5.24 5.66 3.47
N LEU A 55 6.10 5.18 2.58
CA LEU A 55 7.50 4.93 2.86
C LEU A 55 8.32 6.22 3.00
N THR A 56 8.04 7.22 2.15
CA THR A 56 8.69 8.54 2.10
C THR A 56 8.21 9.51 3.18
N ARG A 57 7.35 9.07 4.11
CA ARG A 57 6.78 9.90 5.19
C ARG A 57 5.93 11.08 4.72
N GLN A 58 5.46 11.09 3.48
CA GLN A 58 4.57 12.13 2.96
C GLN A 58 3.15 12.05 3.55
N ILE A 59 2.72 10.85 4.00
CA ILE A 59 1.50 10.68 4.79
C ILE A 59 1.84 10.74 6.27
N ASN A 60 1.15 11.64 6.99
CA ASN A 60 1.25 11.79 8.45
C ASN A 60 0.88 10.47 9.14
N SER A 61 1.62 10.13 10.21
CA SER A 61 1.36 8.98 11.06
C SER A 61 -0.08 8.91 11.61
N GLU A 62 -0.74 10.04 11.81
CA GLU A 62 -2.11 10.10 12.34
C GLU A 62 -3.15 9.50 11.38
N ILE A 63 -2.98 9.72 10.07
CA ILE A 63 -3.93 9.26 9.04
C ILE A 63 -3.46 7.98 8.32
N LEU A 64 -2.25 7.53 8.60
CA LEU A 64 -1.69 6.31 8.04
C LEU A 64 -2.58 5.07 8.27
N PRO A 65 -3.16 4.87 9.47
CA PRO A 65 -4.06 3.75 9.71
C PRO A 65 -5.30 3.80 8.81
N ASN A 66 -5.81 4.99 8.47
CA ASN A 66 -6.93 5.16 7.54
C ASN A 66 -6.54 4.73 6.12
N CYS A 67 -5.30 5.01 5.71
CA CYS A 67 -4.79 4.67 4.39
C CYS A 67 -4.42 3.18 4.25
N SER A 68 -4.18 2.47 5.36
CA SER A 68 -3.79 1.05 5.38
C SER A 68 -4.82 0.14 4.69
N GLY A 69 -6.12 0.45 4.81
CA GLY A 69 -7.20 -0.31 4.19
C GLY A 69 -7.19 -0.21 2.67
N ALA A 70 -6.86 0.97 2.13
CA ALA A 70 -6.71 1.19 0.70
C ALA A 70 -5.51 0.42 0.15
N LEU A 71 -4.36 0.48 0.84
CA LEU A 71 -3.17 -0.28 0.46
C LEU A 71 -3.45 -1.79 0.46
N TYR A 72 -4.10 -2.31 1.50
CA TYR A 72 -4.48 -3.72 1.58
C TYR A 72 -5.28 -4.17 0.36
N ILE A 73 -6.33 -3.42 0.00
CA ILE A 73 -7.18 -3.75 -1.15
C ILE A 73 -6.40 -3.70 -2.46
N LEU A 74 -5.54 -2.70 -2.65
CA LEU A 74 -4.70 -2.61 -3.84
C LEU A 74 -3.72 -3.79 -3.92
N ILE A 75 -3.13 -4.23 -2.81
CA ILE A 75 -2.27 -5.42 -2.77
C ILE A 75 -3.10 -6.67 -3.14
N SER A 76 -4.32 -6.80 -2.62
CA SER A 76 -5.20 -7.93 -2.94
C SER A 76 -5.57 -7.99 -4.43
N VAL A 77 -5.77 -6.84 -5.08
CA VAL A 77 -6.10 -6.74 -6.51
C VAL A 77 -4.87 -6.94 -7.40
N TYR A 78 -3.74 -6.30 -7.07
CA TYR A 78 -2.55 -6.26 -7.93
C TYR A 78 -1.34 -6.99 -7.30
N GLN A 79 -1.52 -8.27 -6.95
CA GLN A 79 -0.49 -9.05 -6.23
C GLN A 79 0.83 -9.12 -7.00
N ASP A 80 0.81 -9.36 -8.31
CA ASP A 80 2.03 -9.44 -9.12
C ASP A 80 2.79 -8.12 -9.15
N MET A 81 2.08 -7.01 -9.31
CA MET A 81 2.67 -5.67 -9.27
C MET A 81 3.26 -5.38 -7.89
N TYR A 82 2.56 -5.74 -6.82
CA TYR A 82 3.08 -5.59 -5.46
C TYR A 82 4.41 -6.35 -5.30
N GLN A 83 4.48 -7.60 -5.75
CA GLN A 83 5.73 -8.39 -5.71
C GLN A 83 6.86 -7.74 -6.52
N GLN A 84 6.55 -7.20 -7.71
CA GLN A 84 7.52 -6.47 -8.53
C GLN A 84 8.03 -5.19 -7.84
N LEU A 85 7.14 -4.42 -7.22
CA LEU A 85 7.51 -3.22 -6.47
C LEU A 85 8.40 -3.54 -5.28
N VAL A 86 8.07 -4.59 -4.51
CA VAL A 86 8.88 -5.04 -3.38
C VAL A 86 10.27 -5.47 -3.87
N ARG A 87 10.35 -6.28 -4.93
CA ARG A 87 11.64 -6.70 -5.51
C ARG A 87 12.47 -5.50 -5.98
N SER A 88 11.87 -4.60 -6.76
CA SER A 88 12.55 -3.39 -7.23
C SER A 88 13.06 -2.52 -6.08
N LEU A 89 12.32 -2.45 -4.97
CA LEU A 89 12.74 -1.70 -3.80
C LEU A 89 13.90 -2.40 -3.07
N LEU A 90 13.90 -3.73 -2.99
CA LEU A 90 15.00 -4.51 -2.41
C LEU A 90 16.28 -4.39 -3.26
N ASP A 91 16.15 -4.52 -4.57
CA ASP A 91 17.27 -4.45 -5.52
C ASP A 91 17.92 -3.05 -5.58
N SER A 92 17.16 -2.00 -5.21
CA SER A 92 17.70 -0.65 -5.11
C SER A 92 18.48 -0.37 -3.82
N GLN A 93 18.47 -1.28 -2.84
CA GLN A 93 19.23 -1.12 -1.61
C GLN A 93 20.70 -1.53 -1.82
N HIS A 94 21.62 -0.60 -1.59
CA HIS A 94 23.06 -0.88 -1.66
C HIS A 94 23.59 -1.64 -0.44
N ASP A 95 22.96 -1.46 0.73
CA ASP A 95 23.36 -2.13 1.97
C ASP A 95 22.58 -3.46 2.09
N PRO A 96 23.27 -4.63 2.06
CA PRO A 96 22.61 -5.93 2.16
C PRO A 96 21.89 -6.14 3.51
N VAL A 97 22.31 -5.45 4.58
CA VAL A 97 21.64 -5.50 5.88
C VAL A 97 20.29 -4.78 5.81
N ILE A 98 20.24 -3.61 5.14
CA ILE A 98 19.00 -2.87 4.91
C ILE A 98 18.07 -3.69 4.01
N ALA A 99 18.59 -4.27 2.92
CA ALA A 99 17.82 -5.13 2.03
C ALA A 99 17.18 -6.31 2.78
N ALA A 100 17.94 -7.03 3.60
CA ALA A 100 17.43 -8.16 4.38
C ALA A 100 16.35 -7.74 5.40
N ARG A 101 16.57 -6.60 6.09
CA ARG A 101 15.57 -6.05 7.03
C ARG A 101 14.28 -5.65 6.31
N LEU A 102 14.39 -5.07 5.13
CA LEU A 102 13.25 -4.66 4.33
C LEU A 102 12.48 -5.87 3.79
N ALA A 103 13.18 -6.91 3.31
CA ALA A 103 12.57 -8.16 2.86
C ALA A 103 11.77 -8.82 3.98
N ARG A 104 12.34 -8.87 5.19
CA ARG A 104 11.64 -9.37 6.38
C ARG A 104 10.41 -8.52 6.70
N ALA A 105 10.52 -7.20 6.70
CA ALA A 105 9.39 -6.33 6.98
C ALA A 105 8.23 -6.54 5.99
N PHE A 106 8.50 -6.65 4.69
CA PHE A 106 7.45 -6.94 3.69
C PHE A 106 6.87 -8.36 3.82
N THR A 107 7.69 -9.33 4.22
CA THR A 107 7.21 -10.69 4.52
C THR A 107 6.25 -10.66 5.70
N ASP A 108 6.64 -9.99 6.79
CA ASP A 108 5.85 -9.88 8.02
C ASP A 108 4.55 -9.08 7.78
N LEU A 109 4.56 -8.10 6.86
CA LEU A 109 3.40 -7.30 6.50
C LEU A 109 2.22 -8.17 6.01
N THR A 110 2.50 -9.21 5.24
CA THR A 110 1.49 -10.09 4.63
C THR A 110 1.43 -11.49 5.25
N ALA A 111 2.23 -11.75 6.29
CA ALA A 111 2.29 -13.04 6.95
C ALA A 111 0.95 -13.45 7.57
N ASN A 112 0.52 -14.69 7.31
CA ASN A 112 -0.72 -15.27 7.81
C ASN A 112 -2.01 -14.50 7.42
N ILE A 113 -1.96 -13.78 6.31
CA ILE A 113 -3.08 -13.02 5.75
C ILE A 113 -3.42 -13.59 4.38
N ALA A 114 -4.69 -13.97 4.20
CA ALA A 114 -5.21 -14.24 2.86
C ALA A 114 -5.49 -12.88 2.18
N LEU A 115 -4.87 -12.62 1.04
CA LEU A 115 -5.04 -11.38 0.28
C LEU A 115 -6.37 -11.41 -0.50
N ASP A 116 -7.43 -10.99 0.19
CA ASP A 116 -8.81 -10.96 -0.31
C ASP A 116 -9.53 -9.67 0.14
N THR A 117 -10.86 -9.61 0.05
CA THR A 117 -11.67 -8.47 0.53
C THR A 117 -12.24 -8.67 1.94
N ASN A 118 -11.88 -9.75 2.63
CA ASN A 118 -12.41 -10.12 3.93
C ASN A 118 -12.00 -9.11 5.01
N ARG A 119 -12.98 -8.65 5.79
CA ARG A 119 -12.76 -7.67 6.88
C ARG A 119 -11.79 -8.18 7.94
N MET A 120 -11.82 -9.47 8.28
CA MET A 120 -10.92 -10.07 9.27
C MET A 120 -9.46 -10.02 8.79
N GLN A 121 -9.21 -10.33 7.52
CA GLN A 121 -7.88 -10.29 6.93
C GLN A 121 -7.34 -8.86 6.84
N ARG A 122 -8.21 -7.91 6.48
CA ARG A 122 -7.87 -6.48 6.49
C ARG A 122 -7.49 -5.96 7.88
N ASN A 123 -8.17 -6.42 8.94
CA ASN A 123 -7.82 -6.03 10.31
C ASN A 123 -6.43 -6.58 10.70
N LYS A 124 -6.14 -7.85 10.40
CA LYS A 124 -4.81 -8.44 10.62
C LYS A 124 -3.71 -7.68 9.85
N PHE A 125 -3.99 -7.32 8.60
CA PHE A 125 -3.07 -6.51 7.81
C PHE A 125 -2.80 -5.17 8.47
N ARG A 126 -3.82 -4.48 8.99
CA ARG A 126 -3.64 -3.22 9.71
C ARG A 126 -2.72 -3.38 10.92
N ASP A 127 -2.89 -4.44 11.71
CA ASP A 127 -2.03 -4.73 12.87
C ASP A 127 -0.57 -4.98 12.46
N ASN A 128 -0.34 -5.66 11.33
CA ASN A 128 0.99 -5.87 10.77
C ASN A 128 1.57 -4.57 10.19
N PHE A 129 0.72 -3.75 9.56
CA PHE A 129 1.09 -2.51 8.90
C PHE A 129 1.65 -1.47 9.89
N ASP A 130 1.05 -1.34 11.07
CA ASP A 130 1.55 -0.41 12.10
C ASP A 130 2.99 -0.75 12.50
N LYS A 131 3.30 -2.05 12.68
CA LYS A 131 4.66 -2.54 12.97
C LYS A 131 5.59 -2.36 11.78
N PHE A 132 5.11 -2.67 10.58
CA PHE A 132 5.86 -2.53 9.33
C PHE A 132 6.32 -1.09 9.13
N ILE A 133 5.42 -0.11 9.24
CA ILE A 133 5.77 1.29 9.01
C ILE A 133 6.74 1.81 10.07
N ALA A 134 6.51 1.51 11.35
CA ALA A 134 7.42 1.90 12.42
C ALA A 134 8.83 1.34 12.18
N THR A 135 8.90 0.07 11.75
CA THR A 135 10.15 -0.62 11.44
C THR A 135 10.83 -0.01 10.23
N VAL A 136 10.16 0.06 9.08
CA VAL A 136 10.76 0.51 7.82
C VAL A 136 11.16 1.97 7.88
N ARG A 137 10.32 2.86 8.42
CA ARG A 137 10.68 4.28 8.55
C ARG A 137 11.88 4.50 9.49
N SER A 138 12.20 3.57 10.39
CA SER A 138 13.35 3.72 11.31
C SER A 138 14.72 3.62 10.62
N PHE A 139 14.79 2.94 9.47
CA PHE A 139 16.06 2.68 8.78
C PHE A 139 16.06 3.00 7.29
N LEU A 140 14.89 3.08 6.67
CA LEU A 140 14.77 3.44 5.26
C LEU A 140 15.01 4.95 5.13
N VAL A 141 16.21 5.30 4.67
CA VAL A 141 16.52 6.66 4.24
C VAL A 141 16.04 6.78 2.80
N VAL A 142 14.85 7.33 2.64
CA VAL A 142 14.38 7.75 1.32
C VAL A 142 15.16 9.00 0.94
N LYS A 143 15.97 8.90 -0.12
CA LYS A 143 16.69 10.04 -0.71
C LYS A 143 15.77 10.86 -1.59
#